data_AF-I9UNJ2-F1
#
_entry.id   AF-I9UNJ2-F1
#
_cell.length_a   1.000
_cell.length_b   1.000
_cell.length_c   1.000
_cell.angle_alpha   90.00
_cell.angle_beta   90.00
_cell.angle_gamma   90.00
#
_symmetry.space_group_name_H-M   'P 1'
#
loop_
_entity.id
_entity.type
_entity.pdbx_description
1 polymer ?
#
loop_
_entity_poly.entity_id
_entity_poly.type
_entity_poly.pdbx_seq_one_letter_code
_entity_poly.pdbx_strand_id
1 'polypeptide(L)'
;MIYQPNFETQVKGLFGFCAIKDASISYKLLEQACLTDYRNNSNDALPEWNVQEQGKDWPNDIKDEHANITQKAQNREKAVHRKAIDKPSGTLKD
;
A
#
# COMPACT_ATOMS: atom_id res chain seq x y z
N MET A 1 -18.24 9.95 -27.21
CA MET A 1 -18.37 9.94 -25.74
C MET A 1 -19.05 8.62 -25.38
N ILE A 2 -18.39 7.71 -24.67
CA ILE A 2 -18.98 6.41 -24.32
C ILE A 2 -19.96 6.67 -23.17
N TYR A 3 -21.26 6.55 -23.45
CA TYR A 3 -22.30 6.67 -22.43
C TYR A 3 -22.37 5.35 -21.66
N GLN A 4 -21.88 5.33 -20.43
CA GLN A 4 -22.20 4.24 -19.51
C GLN A 4 -23.55 4.58 -18.86
N PRO A 5 -24.60 3.79 -19.07
CA PRO A 5 -25.85 4.01 -18.37
C PRO A 5 -25.59 3.77 -16.88
N ASN A 6 -25.79 4.82 -16.09
CA ASN A 6 -25.89 4.68 -14.64
C ASN A 6 -27.17 3.88 -14.36
N PHE A 7 -27.01 2.72 -13.75
CA PHE A 7 -28.14 1.90 -13.31
C PHE A 7 -28.10 1.72 -11.80
N GLU A 8 -29.26 1.75 -11.16
CA GLU A 8 -29.35 1.43 -9.75
C GLU A 8 -29.11 -0.07 -9.56
N THR A 9 -28.14 -0.44 -8.73
CA THR A 9 -27.88 -1.85 -8.42
C THR A 9 -27.45 -2.04 -6.98
N GLN A 10 -27.57 -3.29 -6.53
CA GLN A 10 -27.02 -3.72 -5.25
C GLN A 10 -25.61 -4.22 -5.47
N VAL A 11 -24.63 -3.45 -4.98
CA VAL A 11 -23.22 -3.82 -5.02
C VAL A 11 -22.86 -4.46 -3.69
N LYS A 12 -22.14 -5.59 -3.74
CA LYS A 12 -21.69 -6.28 -2.53
C LYS A 12 -20.57 -5.49 -1.86
N GLY A 13 -20.78 -5.08 -0.62
CA GLY A 13 -19.78 -4.49 0.27
C GLY A 13 -19.05 -5.56 1.11
N LEU A 14 -18.43 -5.13 2.20
CA LEU A 14 -17.67 -6.01 3.11
C LEU A 14 -18.57 -6.92 3.97
N PHE A 15 -19.70 -6.39 4.44
CA PHE A 15 -20.64 -7.05 5.36
C PHE A 15 -22.03 -7.23 4.77
N GLY A 16 -22.41 -6.43 3.77
CA GLY A 16 -23.75 -6.44 3.19
C GLY A 16 -23.81 -6.04 1.73
N PHE A 17 -24.99 -5.60 1.29
CA PHE A 17 -25.20 -4.99 -0.02
C PHE A 17 -25.41 -3.48 0.17
N CYS A 18 -24.72 -2.68 -0.64
CA CYS A 18 -24.89 -1.25 -0.71
C CYS A 18 -25.69 -0.92 -1.98
N ALA A 19 -26.79 -0.17 -1.84
CA ALA A 19 -27.56 0.31 -2.99
C ALA A 19 -26.86 1.51 -3.61
N ILE A 20 -26.41 1.38 -4.85
CA ILE A 20 -25.68 2.43 -5.58
C ILE A 20 -26.51 2.84 -6.79
N LYS A 21 -26.78 4.15 -6.90
CA LYS A 21 -27.62 4.70 -7.97
C LYS A 21 -26.91 4.86 -9.30
N ASP A 22 -25.61 5.16 -9.25
CA ASP A 22 -24.75 5.37 -10.40
C ASP A 22 -23.70 4.27 -10.52
N ALA A 23 -24.15 3.01 -10.64
CA ALA A 23 -23.23 1.88 -10.71
C ALA A 23 -22.53 1.84 -12.08
N SER A 24 -21.28 2.29 -12.11
CA SER A 24 -20.30 1.85 -13.10
C SER A 24 -19.48 0.71 -12.52
N ILE A 25 -19.12 -0.30 -13.33
CA ILE A 25 -18.16 -1.34 -12.91
C ILE A 25 -16.77 -0.70 -12.89
N SER A 26 -16.50 0.11 -11.87
CA SER A 26 -15.20 0.70 -11.61
C SER A 26 -14.70 0.23 -10.25
N TYR A 27 -13.40 -0.08 -10.18
CA TYR A 27 -12.76 -0.51 -8.93
C TYR A 27 -12.92 0.53 -7.81
N LYS A 28 -12.93 1.82 -8.17
CA LYS A 28 -13.18 2.92 -7.22
C LYS A 28 -14.56 2.83 -6.57
N LEU A 29 -15.59 2.46 -7.35
CA LEU A 29 -16.94 2.33 -6.84
C LEU A 29 -17.09 1.15 -5.87
N LEU A 30 -16.42 0.02 -6.17
CA LEU A 30 -16.36 -1.12 -5.26
C LEU A 30 -15.63 -0.77 -3.95
N GLU A 31 -14.51 -0.06 -4.05
CA GLU A 31 -13.76 0.41 -2.88
C GLU A 31 -14.60 1.32 -1.98
N GLN A 32 -15.32 2.28 -2.58
CA GLN A 32 -16.22 3.17 -1.83
C GLN A 32 -17.39 2.41 -1.18
N ALA A 33 -17.94 1.41 -1.88
CA ALA A 33 -18.99 0.55 -1.31
C ALA A 33 -18.47 -0.20 -0.07
N CYS A 34 -17.28 -0.79 -0.15
CA CYS A 34 -16.63 -1.46 0.97
C CYS A 34 -16.36 -0.52 2.14
N LEU A 35 -15.79 0.66 1.89
CA LEU A 35 -15.50 1.65 2.94
C LEU A 35 -16.76 2.14 3.64
N THR A 36 -17.82 2.41 2.86
CA THR A 36 -19.11 2.87 3.39
C THR A 36 -19.75 1.80 4.26
N ASP A 37 -19.76 0.55 3.78
CA ASP A 37 -20.31 -0.59 4.51
C ASP A 37 -19.56 -0.86 5.82
N TYR A 38 -18.23 -0.70 5.80
CA TYR A 38 -17.42 -0.79 7.00
C TYR A 38 -17.78 0.30 8.03
N ARG A 39 -17.84 1.56 7.59
CA ARG A 39 -18.17 2.70 8.46
C ARG A 39 -19.53 2.57 9.11
N ASN A 40 -20.55 2.13 8.35
CA ASN A 40 -21.89 1.91 8.85
C ASN A 40 -21.95 0.84 9.94
N ASN A 41 -21.13 -0.21 9.83
CA ASN A 41 -21.09 -1.30 10.80
C ASN A 41 -20.18 -1.01 12.00
N SER A 42 -19.23 -0.08 11.87
CA SER A 42 -18.21 0.22 12.89
C SER A 42 -18.38 1.60 13.55
N ASN A 43 -19.50 2.30 13.36
CA ASN A 43 -19.72 3.66 13.90
C ASN A 43 -18.60 4.65 13.51
N ASP A 44 -18.15 4.60 12.25
CA ASP A 44 -17.00 5.36 11.74
C ASP A 44 -15.66 5.07 12.46
N ALA A 45 -15.60 4.11 13.38
CA ALA A 45 -14.36 3.70 14.00
C ALA A 45 -13.50 2.94 12.99
N LEU A 46 -12.26 3.39 12.80
CA LEU A 46 -11.25 2.65 12.06
C LEU A 46 -10.86 1.39 12.85
N PRO A 47 -10.46 0.29 12.18
CA PRO A 47 -9.99 -0.91 12.87
C PRO A 47 -8.83 -0.59 13.80
N GLU A 48 -8.71 -1.28 14.94
CA GLU A 48 -7.62 -1.03 15.92
C GLU A 48 -6.21 -1.14 15.32
N TRP A 49 -6.03 -2.05 14.37
CA TRP A 49 -4.75 -2.23 13.68
C TRP A 49 -4.40 -1.07 12.74
N ASN A 50 -5.36 -0.23 12.35
CA ASN A 50 -5.15 0.90 11.43
C ASN A 50 -4.59 2.13 12.17
N VAL A 51 -3.46 1.94 12.84
CA VAL A 51 -2.79 2.98 13.64
C VAL A 51 -2.36 4.19 12.80
N GLN A 52 -2.02 3.98 11.54
CA GLN A 52 -1.56 5.02 10.61
C GLN A 52 -2.66 6.04 10.30
N GLU A 53 -3.82 5.60 9.81
CA GLU A 53 -4.93 6.51 9.48
C GLU A 53 -5.61 7.08 10.74
N GLN A 54 -5.40 6.46 11.90
CA GLN A 54 -5.84 6.99 13.20
C GLN A 54 -4.90 8.07 13.76
N GLY A 55 -3.75 8.33 13.13
CA GLY A 55 -2.73 9.24 13.67
C GLY A 55 -2.13 8.76 15.00
N LYS A 56 -2.24 7.46 15.29
CA LYS A 56 -1.66 6.84 16.48
C LYS A 56 -0.21 6.48 16.21
N ASP A 57 0.54 6.40 17.29
CA ASP A 57 1.91 5.92 17.24
C ASP A 57 1.95 4.41 16.96
N TRP A 58 3.04 3.96 16.34
CA TRP A 58 3.22 2.52 16.08
C TRP A 58 3.36 1.76 17.40
N PRO A 59 2.77 0.55 17.50
CA PRO A 59 3.03 -0.37 18.61
C PRO A 59 4.53 -0.58 18.88
N ASN A 60 4.90 -0.68 20.16
CA ASN A 60 6.31 -0.74 20.58
C ASN A 60 7.03 -1.99 20.04
N ASP A 61 6.35 -3.13 20.01
CA ASP A 61 6.85 -4.38 19.43
C ASP A 61 7.27 -4.21 17.97
N ILE A 62 6.47 -3.51 17.16
CA ILE A 62 6.80 -3.22 15.76
C ILE A 62 8.03 -2.31 15.67
N LYS A 63 8.12 -1.29 16.52
CA LYS A 63 9.27 -0.38 16.54
C LYS A 63 10.55 -1.09 16.96
N ASP A 64 10.48 -1.94 17.97
CA ASP A 64 11.61 -2.70 18.49
C ASP A 64 12.12 -3.70 17.44
N GLU A 65 11.20 -4.42 16.78
CA GLU A 65 11.54 -5.37 15.72
C GLU A 65 12.15 -4.64 14.51
N HIS A 66 11.59 -3.49 14.12
CA HIS A 66 12.14 -2.66 13.05
C HIS A 66 13.55 -2.14 13.41
N ALA A 67 13.76 -1.69 14.64
CA ALA A 67 15.08 -1.27 15.12
C ALA A 67 16.09 -2.44 15.07
N ASN A 68 15.69 -3.63 15.48
CA ASN A 68 16.50 -4.84 15.44
C ASN A 68 16.88 -5.23 13.99
N ILE A 69 15.90 -5.25 13.08
CA ILE A 69 16.14 -5.51 11.64
C ILE A 69 17.11 -4.48 11.05
N THR A 70 16.93 -3.21 11.40
CA THR A 70 17.80 -2.11 10.93
C THR A 70 19.22 -2.30 11.44
N GLN A 71 19.38 -2.62 12.72
CA GLN A 71 20.70 -2.88 13.33
C GLN A 71 21.40 -4.07 12.66
N LYS A 72 20.67 -5.18 12.44
CA LYS A 72 21.18 -6.35 11.70
C LYS A 72 21.60 -5.98 10.28
N ALA A 73 20.80 -5.17 9.58
CA ALA A 73 21.09 -4.74 8.22
C ALA A 73 22.31 -3.79 8.13
N GLN A 74 22.58 -3.02 9.17
CA GLN A 74 23.78 -2.18 9.27
C GLN A 74 25.04 -3.01 9.55
N ASN A 75 24.93 -3.98 10.44
CA ASN A 75 26.07 -4.79 10.90
C ASN A 75 26.37 -6.01 10.02
N ARG A 76 25.47 -6.39 9.11
CA ARG A 76 25.72 -7.52 8.21
C ARG A 76 26.93 -7.23 7.32
N GLU A 77 27.76 -8.25 7.14
CA GLU A 77 28.90 -8.19 6.23
C GLU A 77 28.43 -7.87 4.82
N LYS A 78 28.93 -6.76 4.25
CA LYS A 78 28.56 -6.34 2.90
C LYS A 78 29.53 -6.99 1.92
N ALA A 79 29.04 -7.94 1.11
CA ALA A 79 29.80 -8.46 -0.01
C ALA A 79 29.99 -7.34 -1.06
N VAL A 80 31.19 -6.77 -1.11
CA VAL A 80 31.54 -5.75 -2.10
C VAL A 80 32.09 -6.45 -3.33
N HIS A 81 31.22 -6.72 -4.31
CA HIS A 81 31.63 -7.22 -5.62
C HIS A 81 32.11 -6.07 -6.51
N ARG A 82 33.29 -5.53 -6.23
CA ARG A 82 33.97 -4.61 -7.16
C ARG A 82 34.78 -5.43 -8.16
N LYS A 83 34.44 -5.33 -9.45
CA LYS A 83 35.37 -5.76 -10.51
C LYS A 83 36.45 -4.70 -10.64
N ALA A 84 37.72 -5.12 -10.72
CA ALA A 84 38.81 -4.22 -11.06
C ALA A 84 38.52 -3.61 -12.44
N ILE A 85 38.61 -2.28 -12.53
CA ILE A 85 38.61 -1.60 -13.81
C ILE A 85 40.06 -1.67 -14.29
N ASP A 86 40.34 -2.54 -15.26
CA ASP A 86 41.63 -2.53 -15.95
C ASP A 86 41.82 -1.14 -16.57
N LYS A 87 42.97 -0.51 -16.28
CA LYS A 87 43.32 0.81 -16.81
C LYS A 87 43.18 0.80 -18.34
N PRO A 88 42.62 1.84 -18.97
CA PRO A 88 42.57 1.90 -20.42
C PRO A 88 43.99 1.97 -20.97
N SER A 89 44.43 0.89 -21.61
CA SER A 89 45.65 0.83 -22.42
C SER A 89 45.43 1.63 -23.71
N GLY A 90 45.45 2.96 -23.59
CA GLY A 90 45.45 3.87 -24.72
C GLY A 90 46.87 4.37 -24.99
N THR A 91 47.65 3.64 -25.78
CA THR A 91 48.81 4.25 -26.47
C THR A 91 48.25 5.14 -27.59
N LEU A 92 48.26 6.46 -27.37
CA LEU A 92 48.22 7.45 -28.44
C LEU A 92 49.46 7.20 -29.33
N LYS A 93 49.23 6.90 -30.61
CA LYS A 93 50.25 6.95 -31.64
C LYS A 93 50.13 8.31 -32.33
N ASP A 94 51.23 9.04 -32.35
CA ASP A 94 51.44 10.27 -33.12
C ASP A 94 51.31 10.03 -34.64
#